data_AF-A0A935EBJ6-F1
#
_entry.id   AF-A0A935EBJ6-F1
#
_cell.length_a   1.000
_cell.length_b   1.000
_cell.length_c   1.000
_cell.angle_alpha   90.00
_cell.angle_beta   90.00
_cell.angle_gamma   90.00
#
_symmetry.space_group_name_H-M   'P 1'
#
loop_
_entity.id
_entity.type
_entity.pdbx_description
1 polymer ?
#
loop_
_entity_poly.entity_id
_entity_poly.type
_entity_poly.pdbx_seq_one_letter_code
_entity_poly.pdbx_strand_id
1 'polypeptide(L)'
;MSNDFSSAGPPGAAGNVADHPTEAGLLDAARARGIARLDAEVLLSALSGLGRAQLIAFGERPVDALTAAMAEVGLERWPRANRWPAIHLAPKEFWSLPLVVTRC
;
A
#
# COMPACT_ATOMS: atom_id res chain seq x y z
N MET A 1 0.89 27.06 46.42
CA MET A 1 0.43 25.68 46.18
C MET A 1 0.62 25.42 44.70
N SER A 2 1.80 24.91 44.34
CA SER A 2 2.19 24.64 42.95
C SER A 2 2.14 23.13 42.75
N ASN A 3 1.40 22.67 41.74
CA ASN A 3 1.29 21.25 41.40
C ASN A 3 2.42 20.87 40.44
N ASP A 4 3.32 20.00 40.90
CA ASP A 4 4.31 19.31 40.07
C ASP A 4 3.62 18.20 39.26
N PHE A 5 3.16 18.52 38.05
CA PHE A 5 2.84 17.51 37.05
C PHE A 5 4.14 17.08 36.36
N SER A 6 4.75 16.04 36.93
CA SER A 6 5.94 15.39 36.37
C SER A 6 5.67 14.93 34.93
N SER A 7 6.40 15.51 33.97
CA SER A 7 6.38 15.12 32.56
C SER A 7 7.09 13.79 32.36
N ALA A 8 6.41 12.68 32.62
CA ALA A 8 6.80 11.37 32.13
C ALA A 8 5.97 11.07 30.88
N GLY A 9 6.39 11.62 29.74
CA GLY A 9 5.91 11.16 28.44
C GLY A 9 6.24 9.66 28.25
N PRO A 10 5.43 8.90 27.52
CA PRO A 10 5.63 7.47 27.39
C PRO A 10 7.02 7.16 26.80
N PRO A 11 7.81 6.25 27.41
CA PRO A 11 9.09 5.83 26.88
C PRO A 11 8.83 5.01 25.61
N GLY A 12 8.98 5.67 24.46
CA GLY A 12 8.71 5.09 23.14
C GLY A 12 8.67 6.10 22.00
N ALA A 13 8.56 7.41 22.29
CA ALA A 13 8.58 8.49 21.29
C ALA A 13 9.98 8.80 20.72
N ALA A 14 10.84 7.78 20.59
CA ALA A 14 12.14 7.87 19.93
C ALA A 14 12.30 6.75 18.88
N GLY A 15 11.19 6.34 18.27
CA GLY A 15 11.24 5.72 16.95
C GLY A 15 11.40 6.86 15.94
N ASN A 16 12.52 6.85 15.23
CA ASN A 16 12.89 7.75 14.12
C ASN A 16 11.67 8.22 13.31
N VAL A 17 11.73 9.43 12.74
CA VAL A 17 10.90 9.81 11.59
C VAL A 17 11.19 8.75 10.53
N ALA A 18 10.39 7.68 10.52
CA ALA A 18 10.58 6.56 9.65
C ALA A 18 10.38 7.14 8.25
N ASP A 19 11.39 6.99 7.39
CA ASP A 19 11.26 7.33 5.98
C ASP A 19 9.95 6.73 5.49
N HIS A 20 8.96 7.59 5.23
CA HIS A 20 7.68 7.14 4.74
C HIS A 20 7.96 6.49 3.38
N PRO A 21 7.65 5.20 3.20
CA PRO A 21 7.94 4.55 1.94
C PRO A 21 7.23 5.30 0.82
N THR A 22 7.91 5.51 -0.28
CA THR A 22 7.33 6.18 -1.45
C THR A 22 6.58 5.18 -2.32
N GLU A 23 5.68 5.69 -3.15
CA GLU A 23 4.97 4.86 -4.14
C GLU A 23 5.95 4.13 -5.06
N ALA A 24 7.00 4.81 -5.52
CA ALA A 24 8.08 4.22 -6.30
C ALA A 24 8.82 3.12 -5.54
N GLY A 25 9.12 3.34 -4.26
CA GLY A 25 9.78 2.36 -3.39
C GLY A 25 8.98 1.06 -3.25
N LEU A 26 7.66 1.16 -3.07
CA LEU A 26 6.79 -0.01 -3.01
C LEU A 26 6.73 -0.76 -4.35
N LEU A 27 6.75 -0.05 -5.47
CA LEU A 27 6.75 -0.68 -6.80
C LEU A 27 8.09 -1.34 -7.13
N ASP A 28 9.21 -0.79 -6.65
CA ASP A 28 10.53 -1.43 -6.75
C ASP A 28 10.61 -2.67 -5.85
N ALA A 29 10.03 -2.60 -4.65
CA ALA A 29 9.92 -3.75 -3.75
C ALA A 29 9.07 -4.88 -4.37
N ALA A 30 8.02 -4.54 -5.13
CA ALA A 30 7.24 -5.51 -5.89
C ALA A 30 8.06 -6.14 -7.02
N ARG A 31 8.83 -5.33 -7.76
CA ARG A 31 9.72 -5.81 -8.83
C ARG A 31 10.78 -6.78 -8.30
N ALA A 32 11.39 -6.48 -7.15
CA ALA A 32 12.38 -7.34 -6.50
C ALA A 32 11.80 -8.73 -6.14
N ARG A 33 10.48 -8.82 -5.91
CA ARG A 33 9.75 -10.07 -5.65
C ARG A 33 9.25 -10.77 -6.92
N GLY A 34 9.61 -10.28 -8.10
CA GLY A 34 9.21 -10.85 -9.39
C GLY A 34 7.75 -10.58 -9.76
N ILE A 35 7.09 -9.62 -9.09
CA ILE A 35 5.71 -9.25 -9.39
C ILE A 35 5.70 -8.34 -10.61
N ALA A 36 4.77 -8.58 -11.54
CA ALA A 36 4.64 -7.76 -12.74
C ALA A 36 4.30 -6.31 -12.36
N ARG A 37 4.85 -5.35 -13.10
CA ARG A 37 4.64 -3.92 -12.81
C ARG A 37 3.16 -3.55 -12.75
N LEU A 38 2.37 -4.02 -13.70
CA LEU A 38 0.93 -3.76 -13.78
C LEU A 38 0.19 -4.28 -12.54
N ASP A 39 0.56 -5.47 -12.08
CA ASP A 39 -0.04 -6.12 -10.92
C ASP A 39 0.23 -5.31 -9.63
N ALA A 40 1.45 -4.81 -9.48
CA ALA A 40 1.84 -3.94 -8.37
C ALA A 40 1.12 -2.59 -8.42
N GLU A 41 1.00 -1.98 -9.61
CA GLU A 41 0.25 -0.73 -9.81
C GLU A 41 -1.24 -0.88 -9.49
N VAL A 42 -1.86 -2.01 -9.86
CA VAL A 42 -3.27 -2.28 -9.55
C VAL A 42 -3.48 -2.44 -8.04
N LEU A 43 -2.58 -3.16 -7.35
CA LEU A 43 -2.63 -3.28 -5.90
C LEU A 43 -2.51 -1.90 -5.23
N LEU A 44 -1.49 -1.12 -5.60
CA LEU A 44 -1.25 0.18 -4.98
C LEU A 44 -2.37 1.18 -5.29
N SER A 45 -2.89 1.18 -6.52
CA SER A 45 -4.04 2.01 -6.93
C SER A 45 -5.30 1.69 -6.13
N ALA A 46 -5.55 0.41 -5.85
CA ALA A 46 -6.69 -0.01 -5.03
C ALA A 46 -6.56 0.41 -3.56
N LEU A 47 -5.33 0.38 -3.02
CA LEU A 47 -5.07 0.76 -1.63
C LEU A 47 -5.05 2.28 -1.41
N SER A 48 -4.44 3.04 -2.33
CA SER A 48 -4.31 4.50 -2.22
C SER A 48 -5.49 5.29 -2.79
N GLY A 49 -6.36 4.63 -3.57
CA GLY A 49 -7.46 5.29 -4.30
C GLY A 49 -6.98 6.17 -5.45
N LEU A 50 -5.69 6.13 -5.81
CA LEU A 50 -5.11 6.93 -6.89
C LEU A 50 -5.17 6.18 -8.21
N GLY A 51 -5.44 6.89 -9.29
CA GLY A 51 -5.34 6.32 -10.64
C GLY A 51 -3.88 5.97 -10.99
N ARG A 52 -3.68 4.92 -11.80
CA ARG A 52 -2.32 4.49 -12.24
C ARG A 52 -1.49 5.61 -12.88
N ALA A 53 -2.13 6.52 -13.62
CA ALA A 53 -1.44 7.68 -14.21
C ALA A 53 -0.80 8.58 -13.14
N GLN A 54 -1.43 8.71 -11.97
CA GLN A 54 -0.88 9.48 -10.86
C GLN A 54 0.31 8.76 -10.21
N LEU A 55 0.22 7.43 -10.03
CA LEU A 55 1.34 6.63 -9.51
C LEU A 55 2.59 6.71 -10.42
N ILE A 56 2.38 6.79 -11.73
CA ILE A 56 3.47 6.95 -12.71
C ILE A 56 4.05 8.37 -12.66
N ALA A 57 3.19 9.39 -12.57
CA ALA A 57 3.60 10.78 -12.59
C ALA A 57 4.25 11.26 -11.28
N PHE A 58 3.88 10.68 -10.13
CA PHE A 58 4.24 11.19 -8.81
C PHE A 58 4.79 10.11 -7.87
N GLY A 59 5.68 9.25 -8.37
CA GLY A 59 6.22 8.12 -7.61
C GLY A 59 6.99 8.49 -6.33
N GLU A 60 7.44 9.73 -6.17
CA GLU A 60 8.12 10.20 -4.94
C GLU A 60 7.13 10.50 -3.80
N ARG A 61 5.82 10.44 -4.06
CA ARG A 61 4.81 10.72 -3.05
C ARG A 61 4.97 9.78 -1.84
N PRO A 62 4.98 10.33 -0.61
CA PRO A 62 5.01 9.50 0.59
C PRO A 62 3.70 8.74 0.74
N VAL A 63 3.81 7.48 1.15
CA VAL A 63 2.68 6.61 1.45
C VAL A 63 2.50 6.56 2.97
N ASP A 64 1.25 6.65 3.42
CA ASP A 64 0.95 6.53 4.84
C ASP A 64 1.28 5.12 5.37
N ALA A 65 1.52 5.03 6.67
CA ALA A 65 1.99 3.78 7.29
C ALA A 65 1.01 2.60 7.14
N LEU A 66 -0.30 2.87 7.10
CA LEU A 66 -1.32 1.82 6.96
C LEU A 66 -1.31 1.28 5.52
N THR A 67 -1.35 2.17 4.53
CA THR A 67 -1.29 1.79 3.10
C THR A 67 -0.01 1.02 2.78
N ALA A 68 1.13 1.46 3.33
CA ALA A 68 2.41 0.76 3.17
C ALA A 68 2.37 -0.65 3.77
N ALA A 69 1.86 -0.80 4.99
CA ALA A 69 1.72 -2.11 5.64
C ALA A 69 0.78 -3.04 4.85
N MET A 70 -0.35 -2.52 4.35
CA MET A 70 -1.29 -3.28 3.53
C MET A 70 -0.67 -3.69 2.19
N ALA A 71 0.11 -2.81 1.56
CA ALA A 71 0.82 -3.11 0.32
C ALA A 71 1.82 -4.25 0.53
N GLU A 72 2.65 -4.19 1.58
CA GLU A 72 3.60 -5.25 1.92
C GLU A 72 2.91 -6.60 2.15
N VAL A 73 1.84 -6.64 2.93
CA VAL A 73 1.04 -7.86 3.12
C VAL A 73 0.48 -8.39 1.79
N GLY A 74 0.04 -7.49 0.90
CA GLY A 74 -0.42 -7.84 -0.44
C GLY A 74 0.67 -8.44 -1.31
N LEU A 75 1.87 -7.85 -1.30
CA LEU A 75 3.04 -8.32 -2.05
C LEU A 75 3.56 -9.67 -1.52
N GLU A 76 3.58 -9.88 -0.20
CA GLU A 76 3.98 -11.15 0.42
C GLU A 76 3.03 -12.30 0.07
N ARG A 77 1.73 -12.03 0.00
CA ARG A 77 0.72 -13.04 -0.34
C ARG A 77 0.63 -13.32 -1.84
N TRP A 78 1.22 -12.47 -2.68
CA TRP A 78 1.16 -12.57 -4.14
C TRP A 78 1.55 -13.95 -4.71
N PRO A 79 2.69 -14.56 -4.30
CA PRO A 79 3.15 -15.82 -4.90
C PRO A 79 2.25 -17.03 -4.59
N ARG A 80 1.56 -17.00 -3.44
CA ARG A 80 0.75 -18.13 -2.96
C ARG A 80 -0.68 -18.11 -3.51
N ALA A 81 -1.15 -16.96 -3.96
CA ALA A 81 -2.57 -16.72 -4.11
C ALA A 81 -3.04 -16.73 -5.58
N ASN A 82 -2.19 -17.11 -6.53
CA ASN A 82 -2.55 -17.24 -7.96
C ASN A 82 -3.10 -15.91 -8.53
N ARG A 83 -2.28 -14.84 -8.47
CA ARG A 83 -2.59 -13.46 -8.97
C ARG A 83 -3.73 -12.75 -8.23
N TRP A 84 -3.79 -12.96 -6.92
CA TRP A 84 -4.95 -12.67 -6.08
C TRP A 84 -5.31 -11.19 -5.89
N PRO A 85 -4.39 -10.20 -5.96
CA PRO A 85 -4.86 -8.84 -5.76
C PRO A 85 -5.58 -8.23 -6.96
N ALA A 86 -5.10 -8.48 -8.19
CA ALA A 86 -5.64 -7.83 -9.38
C ALA A 86 -7.08 -8.23 -9.73
N ILE A 87 -7.55 -9.38 -9.24
CA ILE A 87 -8.91 -9.89 -9.52
C ILE A 87 -9.94 -9.39 -8.50
N HIS A 88 -9.54 -9.19 -7.24
CA HIS A 88 -10.49 -8.93 -6.15
C HIS A 88 -10.47 -7.50 -5.62
N LEU A 89 -9.37 -6.76 -5.82
CA LEU A 89 -9.24 -5.39 -5.30
C LEU A 89 -9.68 -4.31 -6.30
N ALA A 90 -9.93 -4.66 -7.56
CA ALA A 90 -10.37 -3.73 -8.57
C ALA A 90 -11.64 -4.22 -9.27
N PRO A 91 -12.58 -3.32 -9.63
CA PRO A 91 -13.70 -3.66 -10.48
C PRO A 91 -13.18 -4.21 -11.82
N LYS A 92 -13.68 -5.37 -12.23
CA LYS A 92 -13.31 -6.02 -13.49
C LYS A 92 -14.22 -5.49 -14.58
N GLU A 93 -13.65 -5.05 -15.70
CA GLU A 93 -14.45 -4.75 -16.88
C GLU A 93 -14.72 -6.03 -17.66
N PHE A 94 -16.00 -6.34 -17.88
CA PHE A 94 -16.43 -7.37 -18.80
C PHE A 94 -17.55 -6.80 -19.65
N TRP A 95 -17.36 -6.75 -20.97
CA TRP A 95 -18.32 -6.11 -21.89
C TRP A 95 -18.67 -4.67 -21.47
N SER A 96 -17.66 -3.88 -21.09
CA SER A 96 -17.85 -2.50 -20.65
C SER A 96 -18.79 -2.34 -19.44
N LEU A 97 -19.03 -3.42 -18.70
CA LEU A 97 -19.73 -3.43 -17.43
C LEU A 97 -18.75 -3.65 -16.27
N PRO A 98 -18.86 -2.85 -15.20
CA PRO A 98 -18.08 -3.05 -13.99
C PRO A 98 -18.65 -4.24 -13.18
N LEU A 99 -17.86 -5.29 -13.02
CA LEU A 99 -18.20 -6.46 -12.22
C LEU A 99 -17.39 -6.47 -10.91
N VAL A 100 -18.07 -6.77 -9.80
CA VAL A 100 -17.45 -7.05 -8.51
C VAL A 100 -17.30 -8.56 -8.37
N VAL A 101 -16.07 -9.05 -8.23
CA VAL A 101 -15.78 -10.48 -8.09
C VAL A 101 -15.39 -10.79 -6.64
N THR A 102 -16.28 -11.41 -5.90
CA THR A 102 -16.01 -11.94 -4.56
C THR A 102 -15.85 -13.47 -4.63
N ARG A 103 -14.94 -14.04 -3.82
CA ARG A 103 -14.95 -15.49 -3.57
C ARG A 103 -16.02 -15.82 -2.53
N CYS A 104 -16.64 -16.98 -2.70
CA CYS A 104 -17.37 -17.68 -1.66
C CYS A 104 -16.40 -18.49 -0.79
#